data_AF-A0A6J4K6T0-F1
#
_entry.id   AF-A0A6J4K6T0-F1
#
_cell.length_a   1.000
_cell.length_b   1.000
_cell.length_c   1.000
_cell.angle_alpha   90.00
_cell.angle_beta   90.00
_cell.angle_gamma   90.00
#
_symmetry.space_group_name_H-M   'P 1'
#
loop_
_entity.id
_entity.type
_entity.pdbx_description
1 polymer ?
#
loop_
_entity_poly.entity_id
_entity_poly.type
_entity_poly.pdbx_seq_one_letter_code
_entity_poly.pdbx_strand_id
1 'polypeptide(L)'
;MSPIIAPDQIDRIVWNQHHDPFEVLGPHRFEQDGKTSWVVRAYLPNAEAAWVVRPEERTEHLMQSVHHPHFFEVTIETNELANYQIRLKEGEHERVIYDPYGFPSPLLTEFDLHLFAEGNHHRVYEKMGAHPTQIDGVKGVYFAVWAPNARNASVLGDFNYWDGRKHQMRKGVTGVWELFIPEIGVGEHYKYEIKNIDGHIYEKSDPYGFQQEVRPKTASIVTDLDSYKWNDSDWMEQRRHTEALSKPISVYEVHLGSWLHASSGEPGILENGETEPVVTVSELRPGARFLTYRELAQKLIPYVKELGFTHIELLPIAEHPFDGSWGYQVTGYYACTSRHGTPEDFMYFVDQCHQNGIGVIVDWVPGHFPKDGHGLAFFDGTHLYEHADPRKGEHKEWGTLVFNYNRNEIRNFLFANALFWFDKYHIDGMRVDAVASMLYLDYCRPAGEWLTNQYGGRENIEAADFLRQTNHLIFSYYPGVLSIAEESTDWPMVSWPTYVGGLGFNLKWNMGW
;
A
#
# COMPACT_ATOMS: atom_id res chain seq x y z
N MET A 1 6.80 -35.98 -3.20
CA MET A 1 6.46 -35.82 -1.77
C MET A 1 5.85 -37.12 -1.25
N SER A 2 5.91 -37.37 0.06
CA SER A 2 5.14 -38.48 0.68
C SER A 2 3.65 -38.16 0.56
N PRO A 3 2.78 -39.13 0.21
CA PRO A 3 1.34 -38.92 0.22
C PRO A 3 0.79 -38.71 1.64
N ILE A 4 1.51 -39.18 2.66
CA ILE A 4 1.11 -39.11 4.06
C ILE A 4 1.51 -37.76 4.66
N ILE A 5 0.53 -37.00 5.14
CA ILE A 5 0.71 -35.76 5.89
C ILE A 5 0.75 -36.03 7.39
N ALA A 6 1.64 -35.34 8.12
CA ALA A 6 1.71 -35.46 9.57
C ALA A 6 0.58 -34.65 10.25
N PRO A 7 -0.04 -35.15 11.35
CA PRO A 7 -1.07 -34.41 12.08
C PRO A 7 -0.64 -33.00 12.51
N ASP A 8 0.64 -32.81 12.89
CA ASP A 8 1.19 -31.50 13.27
C ASP A 8 1.12 -30.47 12.12
N GLN A 9 1.29 -30.89 10.87
CA GLN A 9 1.16 -29.97 9.72
C GLN A 9 -0.30 -29.53 9.53
N ILE A 10 -1.25 -30.45 9.73
CA ILE A 10 -2.68 -30.14 9.69
C ILE A 10 -3.06 -29.19 10.82
N ASP A 11 -2.59 -29.45 12.05
CA ASP A 11 -2.86 -28.57 13.19
C ASP A 11 -2.32 -27.16 12.95
N ARG A 12 -1.13 -27.01 12.37
CA ARG A 12 -0.59 -25.70 12.01
C ARG A 12 -1.46 -24.95 11.01
N ILE A 13 -2.04 -25.64 10.02
CA ILE A 13 -2.99 -25.02 9.09
C ILE A 13 -4.28 -24.64 9.82
N VAL A 14 -4.89 -25.57 10.57
CA VAL A 14 -6.16 -25.36 11.28
C VAL A 14 -6.07 -24.18 12.26
N TRP A 15 -4.93 -24.04 12.95
CA TRP A 15 -4.70 -22.98 13.93
C TRP A 15 -4.09 -21.71 13.34
N ASN A 16 -4.03 -21.58 12.01
CA ASN A 16 -3.47 -20.42 11.30
C ASN A 16 -2.02 -20.11 11.72
N GLN A 17 -1.14 -21.10 11.68
CA GLN A 17 0.26 -21.04 12.15
C GLN A 17 1.29 -21.54 11.12
N HIS A 18 0.85 -21.97 9.93
CA HIS A 18 1.74 -22.49 8.91
C HIS A 18 2.39 -21.33 8.13
N HIS A 19 3.70 -21.39 7.89
CA HIS A 19 4.43 -20.33 7.19
C HIS A 19 4.34 -20.44 5.67
N ASP A 20 4.20 -21.66 5.14
CA ASP A 20 3.95 -21.91 3.72
C ASP A 20 2.80 -22.90 3.52
N PRO A 21 1.54 -22.42 3.49
CA PRO A 21 0.39 -23.30 3.28
C PRO A 21 0.45 -24.11 1.98
N PHE A 22 1.20 -23.68 0.95
CA PHE A 22 1.34 -24.40 -0.32
C PHE A 22 2.16 -25.69 -0.17
N GLU A 23 2.95 -25.87 0.89
CA GLU A 23 3.59 -27.16 1.20
C GLU A 23 2.56 -28.24 1.55
N VAL A 24 1.36 -27.84 1.98
CA VAL A 24 0.33 -28.71 2.52
C VAL A 24 -0.91 -28.72 1.63
N LEU A 25 -1.47 -27.55 1.37
CA LEU A 25 -2.70 -27.31 0.62
C LEU A 25 -2.44 -27.29 -0.89
N GLY A 26 -3.51 -27.41 -1.67
CA GLY A 26 -3.44 -27.43 -3.13
C GLY A 26 -3.07 -28.80 -3.70
N PRO A 27 -2.65 -28.85 -4.97
CA PRO A 27 -2.35 -30.07 -5.70
C PRO A 27 -0.88 -30.46 -5.55
N HIS A 28 -0.62 -31.69 -5.09
CA HIS A 28 0.73 -32.22 -4.90
C HIS A 28 0.94 -33.47 -5.74
N ARG A 29 1.92 -33.41 -6.65
CA ARG A 29 2.28 -34.55 -7.51
C ARG A 29 3.10 -35.59 -6.75
N PHE A 30 2.77 -36.86 -6.96
CA PHE A 30 3.59 -37.98 -6.51
C PHE A 30 3.50 -39.16 -7.49
N GLU A 31 4.43 -40.11 -7.36
CA GLU A 31 4.42 -41.34 -8.13
C GLU A 31 4.08 -42.53 -7.22
N GLN A 32 3.17 -43.38 -7.68
CA GLN A 32 2.79 -44.60 -7.00
C GLN A 32 2.64 -45.71 -8.03
N ASP A 33 3.30 -46.86 -7.80
CA ASP A 33 3.23 -48.04 -8.67
C ASP A 33 3.51 -47.74 -10.17
N GLY A 34 4.40 -46.79 -10.45
CA GLY A 34 4.79 -46.39 -11.81
C GLY A 34 3.78 -45.48 -12.52
N LYS A 35 2.77 -44.98 -11.81
CA LYS A 35 1.78 -44.03 -12.32
C LYS A 35 1.91 -42.67 -11.63
N THR A 36 1.62 -41.60 -12.37
CA THR A 36 1.51 -40.26 -11.79
C THR A 36 0.15 -40.11 -11.11
N SER A 37 0.18 -39.71 -9.85
CA SER A 37 -0.99 -39.40 -9.05
C SER A 37 -0.84 -38.04 -8.41
N TRP A 38 -1.97 -37.42 -8.08
CA TRP A 38 -2.03 -36.14 -7.41
C TRP A 38 -2.83 -36.28 -6.13
N VAL A 39 -2.36 -35.68 -5.06
CA VAL A 39 -3.16 -35.48 -3.85
C VAL A 39 -3.57 -34.02 -3.80
N VAL A 40 -4.87 -33.77 -3.69
CA VAL A 40 -5.43 -32.42 -3.51
C VAL A 40 -5.86 -32.29 -2.06
N ARG A 41 -5.34 -31.27 -1.38
CA ARG A 41 -5.69 -30.98 0.02
C ARG A 41 -6.31 -29.60 0.14
N ALA A 42 -7.42 -29.53 0.87
CA ALA A 42 -8.11 -28.28 1.10
C ALA A 42 -8.49 -28.14 2.57
N TYR A 43 -8.18 -26.99 3.16
CA TYR A 43 -8.72 -26.61 4.45
C TYR A 43 -9.92 -25.69 4.21
N LEU A 44 -11.10 -26.17 4.53
CA LEU A 44 -12.37 -25.51 4.24
C LEU A 44 -13.15 -25.32 5.54
N PRO A 45 -12.84 -24.27 6.33
CA PRO A 45 -13.57 -23.96 7.56
C PRO A 45 -15.07 -23.93 7.31
N ASN A 46 -15.84 -24.58 8.18
CA ASN A 46 -17.31 -24.69 8.14
C ASN A 46 -17.88 -25.64 7.07
N ALA A 47 -17.06 -26.17 6.14
CA ALA A 47 -17.55 -27.15 5.18
C ALA A 47 -17.73 -28.54 5.82
N GLU A 48 -18.82 -29.21 5.49
CA GLU A 48 -19.15 -30.56 5.95
C GLU A 48 -18.72 -31.64 4.94
N ALA A 49 -18.61 -31.26 3.66
CA ALA A 49 -18.17 -32.12 2.58
C ALA A 49 -17.54 -31.29 1.46
N ALA A 50 -16.62 -31.91 0.72
CA ALA A 50 -15.96 -31.30 -0.42
C ALA A 50 -15.68 -32.32 -1.53
N TRP A 51 -15.62 -31.85 -2.77
CA TRP A 51 -15.28 -32.62 -3.96
C TRP A 51 -14.29 -31.84 -4.83
N VAL A 52 -13.35 -32.55 -5.44
CA VAL A 52 -12.57 -32.01 -6.56
C VAL A 52 -13.35 -32.24 -7.84
N VAL A 53 -13.70 -31.16 -8.51
CA VAL A 53 -14.40 -31.15 -9.81
C VAL A 53 -13.36 -30.92 -10.90
N ARG A 54 -13.30 -31.83 -11.88
CA ARG A 54 -12.50 -31.67 -13.11
C ARG A 54 -13.44 -31.40 -14.27
N PRO A 55 -13.73 -30.12 -14.59
CA PRO A 55 -14.81 -29.76 -15.51
C PRO A 55 -14.56 -30.27 -16.94
N GLU A 56 -13.31 -30.26 -17.40
CA GLU A 56 -12.92 -30.72 -18.73
C GLU A 56 -13.15 -32.23 -18.91
N GLU A 57 -12.83 -33.01 -17.88
CA GLU A 57 -13.02 -34.47 -17.86
C GLU A 57 -14.44 -34.88 -17.43
N ARG A 58 -15.26 -33.93 -16.96
CA ARG A 58 -16.61 -34.15 -16.41
C ARG A 58 -16.64 -35.20 -15.29
N THR A 59 -15.65 -35.16 -14.41
CA THR A 59 -15.55 -36.06 -13.26
C THR A 59 -15.51 -35.29 -11.96
N GLU A 60 -16.09 -35.87 -10.90
CA GLU A 60 -16.01 -35.37 -9.54
C GLU A 60 -15.45 -36.45 -8.61
N HIS A 61 -14.58 -36.05 -7.69
CA HIS A 61 -13.95 -36.94 -6.73
C HIS A 61 -14.24 -36.45 -5.32
N LEU A 62 -14.91 -37.28 -4.50
CA LEU A 62 -15.22 -36.95 -3.10
C LEU A 62 -13.94 -36.86 -2.29
N MET A 63 -13.78 -35.76 -1.56
CA MET A 63 -12.68 -35.58 -0.60
C MET A 63 -13.07 -36.15 0.77
N GLN A 64 -12.12 -36.79 1.43
CA GLN A 64 -12.30 -37.36 2.77
C GLN A 64 -11.70 -36.42 3.81
N SER A 65 -12.36 -36.28 4.96
CA SER A 65 -11.78 -35.56 6.10
C SER A 65 -10.61 -36.35 6.68
N VAL A 66 -9.47 -35.70 6.88
CA VAL A 66 -8.24 -36.33 7.40
C VAL A 66 -7.78 -35.58 8.65
N HIS A 67 -7.73 -36.29 9.78
CA HIS A 67 -7.34 -35.81 11.12
C HIS A 67 -8.17 -34.65 11.73
N HIS A 68 -8.83 -33.82 10.92
CA HIS A 68 -9.71 -32.72 11.33
C HIS A 68 -10.96 -32.69 10.41
N PRO A 69 -12.18 -32.42 10.94
CA PRO A 69 -13.42 -32.50 10.18
C PRO A 69 -13.50 -31.55 8.98
N HIS A 70 -12.73 -30.45 9.01
CA HIS A 70 -12.70 -29.43 7.96
C HIS A 70 -11.42 -29.45 7.11
N PHE A 71 -10.56 -30.46 7.29
CA PHE A 71 -9.37 -30.66 6.47
C PHE A 71 -9.62 -31.87 5.56
N PHE A 72 -9.65 -31.62 4.25
CA PHE A 72 -10.07 -32.59 3.24
C PHE A 72 -8.91 -33.01 2.34
N GLU A 73 -8.89 -34.28 1.97
CA GLU A 73 -7.89 -34.85 1.06
C GLU A 73 -8.57 -35.77 0.02
N VAL A 74 -8.07 -35.75 -1.21
CA VAL A 74 -8.40 -36.75 -2.23
C VAL A 74 -7.18 -37.09 -3.07
N THR A 75 -7.04 -38.37 -3.42
CA THR A 75 -6.03 -38.83 -4.38
C THR A 75 -6.67 -39.10 -5.73
N ILE A 76 -6.09 -38.53 -6.79
CA ILE A 76 -6.56 -38.65 -8.16
C ILE A 76 -5.41 -39.17 -9.03
N GLU A 77 -5.60 -40.34 -9.64
CA GLU A 77 -4.65 -40.89 -10.61
C GLU A 77 -4.86 -40.18 -11.97
N THR A 78 -3.94 -39.28 -12.33
CA THR A 78 -3.95 -38.56 -13.63
C THR A 78 -2.55 -38.06 -13.96
N ASN A 79 -2.22 -37.99 -15.26
CA ASN A 79 -0.93 -37.46 -15.71
C ASN A 79 -0.82 -35.94 -15.44
N GLU A 80 -1.93 -35.22 -15.58
CA GLU A 80 -2.01 -33.78 -15.43
C GLU A 80 -3.29 -33.43 -14.66
N LEU A 81 -3.17 -32.45 -13.76
CA LEU A 81 -4.28 -31.94 -12.96
C LEU A 81 -4.38 -30.43 -13.15
N ALA A 82 -4.71 -30.02 -14.37
CA ALA A 82 -4.97 -28.63 -14.71
C ALA A 82 -6.45 -28.27 -14.44
N ASN A 83 -6.71 -26.99 -14.12
CA ASN A 83 -8.05 -26.40 -14.10
C ASN A 83 -9.11 -27.13 -13.25
N TYR A 84 -8.73 -27.73 -12.13
CA TYR A 84 -9.70 -28.30 -11.20
C TYR A 84 -10.37 -27.20 -10.36
N GLN A 85 -11.55 -27.51 -9.84
CA GLN A 85 -12.31 -26.67 -8.92
C GLN A 85 -12.66 -27.48 -7.66
N ILE A 86 -13.01 -26.79 -6.59
CA ILE A 86 -13.51 -27.39 -5.35
C ILE A 86 -14.99 -27.06 -5.25
N ARG A 87 -15.83 -28.11 -5.23
CA ARG A 87 -17.22 -28.00 -4.78
C ARG A 87 -17.25 -28.25 -3.29
N LEU A 88 -17.79 -27.33 -2.50
CA LEU A 88 -17.93 -27.49 -1.06
C LEU A 88 -19.36 -27.31 -0.61
N LYS A 89 -19.72 -28.02 0.46
CA LYS A 89 -21.04 -27.96 1.11
C LYS A 89 -20.91 -27.37 2.52
N GLU A 90 -21.63 -26.29 2.79
CA GLU A 90 -21.74 -25.62 4.08
C GLU A 90 -23.23 -25.56 4.47
N GLY A 91 -23.67 -26.44 5.38
CA GLY A 91 -25.10 -26.61 5.68
C GLY A 91 -25.90 -27.04 4.44
N GLU A 92 -26.95 -26.31 4.10
CA GLU A 92 -27.77 -26.57 2.90
C GLU A 92 -27.22 -25.94 1.62
N HIS A 93 -26.08 -25.25 1.69
CA HIS A 93 -25.55 -24.46 0.58
C HIS A 93 -24.35 -25.16 -0.03
N GLU A 94 -24.31 -25.23 -1.36
CA GLU A 94 -23.15 -25.69 -2.11
C GLU A 94 -22.63 -24.57 -2.99
N ARG A 95 -21.30 -24.50 -3.11
CA ARG A 95 -20.62 -23.58 -4.04
C ARG A 95 -19.44 -24.28 -4.69
N VAL A 96 -19.11 -23.83 -5.88
CA VAL A 96 -17.92 -24.25 -6.63
C VAL A 96 -16.99 -23.05 -6.68
N ILE A 97 -15.74 -23.26 -6.28
CA ILE A 97 -14.69 -22.25 -6.27
C ILE A 97 -13.44 -22.83 -6.94
N TYR A 98 -12.58 -21.98 -7.48
CA TYR A 98 -11.20 -22.39 -7.71
C TYR A 98 -10.45 -22.54 -6.39
N ASP A 99 -9.46 -23.42 -6.35
CA ASP A 99 -8.57 -23.58 -5.19
C ASP A 99 -7.52 -22.44 -5.17
N PRO A 100 -7.50 -21.57 -4.14
CA PRO A 100 -6.47 -20.53 -4.04
C PRO A 100 -5.04 -21.08 -4.01
N TYR A 101 -4.85 -22.32 -3.52
CA TYR A 101 -3.55 -22.99 -3.45
C TYR A 101 -3.24 -23.84 -4.69
N GLY A 102 -4.15 -23.84 -5.68
CA GLY A 102 -3.95 -24.45 -6.99
C GLY A 102 -3.07 -23.62 -7.94
N PHE A 103 -2.86 -22.34 -7.65
CA PHE A 103 -2.11 -21.42 -8.49
C PHE A 103 -0.74 -21.10 -7.87
N PRO A 104 0.38 -21.58 -8.42
CA PRO A 104 1.70 -21.17 -7.95
C PRO A 104 1.91 -19.67 -8.24
N SER A 105 2.31 -18.89 -7.23
CA SER A 105 2.48 -17.43 -7.35
C SER A 105 3.44 -17.04 -8.50
N PRO A 106 3.00 -16.20 -9.47
CA PRO A 106 3.78 -15.87 -10.65
C PRO A 106 4.28 -14.41 -10.73
N LEU A 107 3.91 -13.53 -9.80
CA LEU A 107 4.12 -12.08 -9.97
C LEU A 107 5.44 -11.55 -9.41
N LEU A 108 5.86 -11.99 -8.22
CA LEU A 108 7.15 -11.62 -7.62
C LEU A 108 8.26 -12.52 -8.16
N THR A 109 9.22 -11.93 -8.86
CA THR A 109 10.41 -12.65 -9.35
C THR A 109 11.54 -12.63 -8.32
N GLU A 110 12.52 -13.54 -8.44
CA GLU A 110 13.73 -13.49 -7.62
C GLU A 110 14.49 -12.16 -7.75
N PHE A 111 14.42 -11.53 -8.93
CA PHE A 111 15.04 -10.24 -9.18
C PHE A 111 14.31 -9.10 -8.44
N ASP A 112 12.97 -9.12 -8.43
CA ASP A 112 12.17 -8.16 -7.65
C ASP A 112 12.51 -8.27 -6.15
N LEU A 113 12.58 -9.50 -5.63
CA LEU A 113 12.94 -9.75 -4.23
C LEU A 113 14.36 -9.30 -3.90
N HIS A 114 15.32 -9.51 -4.81
CA HIS A 114 16.68 -9.03 -4.64
C HIS A 114 16.75 -7.50 -4.60
N LEU A 115 16.12 -6.83 -5.57
CA LEU A 115 16.09 -5.36 -5.60
C LEU A 115 15.43 -4.78 -4.35
N PHE A 116 14.33 -5.40 -3.89
CA PHE A 116 13.64 -4.97 -2.67
C PHE A 116 14.52 -5.12 -1.43
N ALA A 117 15.20 -6.26 -1.27
CA ALA A 117 16.11 -6.50 -0.14
C ALA A 117 17.32 -5.55 -0.12
N GLU A 118 17.81 -5.13 -1.30
CA GLU A 118 18.87 -4.12 -1.42
C GLU A 118 18.36 -2.67 -1.30
N GLY A 119 17.04 -2.49 -1.28
CA GLY A 119 16.39 -1.19 -1.15
C GLY A 119 16.35 -0.35 -2.43
N ASN A 120 16.41 -1.00 -3.60
CA ASN A 120 16.57 -0.39 -4.93
C ASN A 120 15.43 -0.74 -5.92
N HIS A 121 14.33 -1.31 -5.44
CA HIS A 121 13.16 -1.61 -6.29
C HIS A 121 12.25 -0.38 -6.41
N HIS A 122 12.57 0.54 -7.33
CA HIS A 122 11.88 1.83 -7.49
C HIS A 122 10.40 1.75 -7.91
N ARG A 123 9.96 0.58 -8.38
CA ARG A 123 8.57 0.25 -8.77
C ARG A 123 8.01 -0.92 -7.97
N VAL A 124 8.42 -1.07 -6.70
CA VAL A 124 7.98 -2.18 -5.84
C VAL A 124 6.46 -2.19 -5.63
N TYR A 125 5.80 -1.04 -5.78
CA TYR A 125 4.33 -0.91 -5.72
C TYR A 125 3.61 -1.66 -6.85
N GLU A 126 4.29 -2.05 -7.95
CA GLU A 126 3.72 -2.91 -9.00
C GLU A 126 3.64 -4.39 -8.57
N LYS A 127 4.18 -4.71 -7.38
CA LYS A 127 4.33 -6.07 -6.87
C LYS A 127 3.74 -6.24 -5.48
N MET A 128 4.10 -5.35 -4.56
CA MET A 128 3.51 -5.28 -3.21
C MET A 128 2.13 -4.65 -3.28
N GLY A 129 1.27 -4.98 -2.32
CA GLY A 129 -0.12 -4.52 -2.29
C GLY A 129 -1.07 -5.55 -2.88
N ALA A 130 -2.16 -5.08 -3.48
CA ALA A 130 -3.17 -5.91 -4.13
C ALA A 130 -3.31 -5.56 -5.61
N HIS A 131 -3.13 -6.56 -6.48
CA HIS A 131 -3.05 -6.40 -7.93
C HIS A 131 -4.04 -7.33 -8.65
N PRO A 132 -5.08 -6.80 -9.32
CA PRO A 132 -5.89 -7.58 -10.25
C PRO A 132 -4.99 -8.20 -11.33
N THR A 133 -5.07 -9.51 -11.50
CA THR A 133 -4.21 -10.25 -12.45
C THR A 133 -4.91 -11.50 -12.99
N GLN A 134 -4.23 -12.21 -13.87
CA GLN A 134 -4.69 -13.47 -14.45
C GLN A 134 -3.58 -14.52 -14.41
N ILE A 135 -3.88 -15.70 -13.87
CA ILE A 135 -2.97 -16.86 -13.80
C ILE A 135 -3.66 -18.02 -14.49
N ASP A 136 -3.00 -18.65 -15.47
CA ASP A 136 -3.52 -19.80 -16.22
C ASP A 136 -4.95 -19.61 -16.75
N GLY A 137 -5.27 -18.39 -17.18
CA GLY A 137 -6.59 -18.04 -17.71
C GLY A 137 -7.63 -17.65 -16.65
N VAL A 138 -7.36 -17.81 -15.35
CA VAL A 138 -8.26 -17.46 -14.25
C VAL A 138 -7.94 -16.06 -13.73
N LYS A 139 -8.94 -15.18 -13.72
CA LYS A 139 -8.82 -13.83 -13.14
C LYS A 139 -8.93 -13.89 -11.63
N GLY A 140 -8.22 -13.01 -10.95
CA GLY A 140 -8.26 -12.87 -9.50
C GLY A 140 -7.41 -11.69 -9.04
N VAL A 141 -7.08 -11.66 -7.76
CA VAL A 141 -6.23 -10.63 -7.16
C VAL A 141 -5.03 -11.28 -6.50
N TYR A 142 -3.85 -10.75 -6.80
CA TYR A 142 -2.60 -11.10 -6.14
C TYR A 142 -2.33 -10.14 -4.99
N PHE A 143 -2.04 -10.69 -3.81
CA PHE A 143 -1.68 -9.94 -2.61
C PHE A 143 -0.24 -10.22 -2.25
N ALA A 144 0.51 -9.18 -1.88
CA ALA A 144 1.84 -9.32 -1.32
C ALA A 144 2.12 -8.28 -0.22
N VAL A 145 2.66 -8.73 0.91
CA VAL A 145 2.98 -7.88 2.07
C VAL A 145 4.27 -8.30 2.75
N TRP A 146 5.12 -7.34 3.10
CA TRP A 146 6.36 -7.63 3.81
C TRP A 146 6.15 -7.64 5.32
N ALA A 147 6.32 -8.82 5.94
CA ALA A 147 6.18 -9.03 7.37
C ALA A 147 7.15 -10.15 7.84
N PRO A 148 8.46 -9.89 7.82
CA PRO A 148 9.48 -10.93 7.92
C PRO A 148 9.53 -11.65 9.27
N ASN A 149 9.04 -11.05 10.34
CA ASN A 149 9.01 -11.67 11.68
C ASN A 149 7.64 -12.22 12.06
N ALA A 150 6.62 -12.03 11.20
CA ALA A 150 5.33 -12.63 11.43
C ALA A 150 5.47 -14.16 11.48
N ARG A 151 4.72 -14.76 12.41
CA ARG A 151 4.53 -16.20 12.49
C ARG A 151 3.56 -16.67 11.40
N ASN A 152 2.53 -15.87 11.14
CA ASN A 152 1.60 -16.10 10.05
C ASN A 152 0.97 -14.80 9.53
N ALA A 153 0.54 -14.80 8.28
CA ALA A 153 -0.27 -13.75 7.66
C ALA A 153 -1.44 -14.36 6.87
N SER A 154 -2.60 -13.70 6.88
CA SER A 154 -3.77 -14.11 6.11
C SER A 154 -4.49 -12.91 5.52
N VAL A 155 -5.14 -13.08 4.37
CA VAL A 155 -5.96 -12.02 3.78
C VAL A 155 -7.37 -12.12 4.35
N LEU A 156 -7.84 -11.06 4.99
CA LEU A 156 -9.22 -10.87 5.42
C LEU A 156 -9.96 -10.04 4.37
N GLY A 157 -11.23 -10.32 4.13
CA GLY A 157 -12.05 -9.45 3.31
C GLY A 157 -13.50 -9.91 3.22
N ASP A 158 -14.31 -9.14 2.50
CA ASP A 158 -15.73 -9.41 2.29
C ASP A 158 -15.95 -10.80 1.66
N PHE A 159 -15.14 -11.14 0.65
CA PHE A 159 -15.14 -12.42 -0.06
C PHE A 159 -14.92 -13.66 0.84
N ASN A 160 -14.39 -13.49 2.05
CA ASN A 160 -14.18 -14.59 2.99
C ASN A 160 -14.87 -14.43 4.34
N TYR A 161 -15.72 -13.39 4.46
CA TYR A 161 -16.40 -13.00 5.69
C TYR A 161 -15.43 -12.69 6.83
N TRP A 162 -14.29 -12.08 6.49
CA TRP A 162 -13.27 -11.67 7.46
C TRP A 162 -12.75 -12.85 8.31
N ASP A 163 -12.61 -14.03 7.69
CA ASP A 163 -12.10 -15.26 8.32
C ASP A 163 -10.73 -15.66 7.75
N GLY A 164 -9.65 -15.29 8.45
CA GLY A 164 -8.26 -15.47 8.02
C GLY A 164 -7.84 -16.93 7.84
N ARG A 165 -8.59 -17.88 8.42
CA ARG A 165 -8.34 -19.32 8.25
C ARG A 165 -8.50 -19.78 6.80
N LYS A 166 -9.31 -19.06 6.00
CA LYS A 166 -9.66 -19.42 4.61
C LYS A 166 -8.59 -19.02 3.58
N HIS A 167 -7.78 -18.01 3.87
CA HIS A 167 -6.84 -17.42 2.91
C HIS A 167 -5.49 -17.09 3.57
N GLN A 168 -4.79 -18.14 4.02
CA GLN A 168 -3.46 -18.06 4.63
C GLN A 168 -2.43 -17.79 3.53
N MET A 169 -1.51 -16.87 3.78
CA MET A 169 -0.49 -16.47 2.80
C MET A 169 0.75 -17.37 2.91
N ARG A 170 1.53 -17.45 1.83
CA ARG A 170 2.84 -18.10 1.82
C ARG A 170 3.94 -17.09 2.10
N LYS A 171 4.85 -17.42 3.03
CA LYS A 171 6.06 -16.63 3.29
C LYS A 171 7.22 -17.06 2.37
N GLY A 172 7.69 -16.13 1.54
CA GLY A 172 8.91 -16.27 0.76
C GLY A 172 10.19 -16.07 1.59
N VAL A 173 11.34 -16.34 0.98
CA VAL A 173 12.66 -16.33 1.65
C VAL A 173 13.07 -14.96 2.21
N THR A 174 12.59 -13.86 1.63
CA THR A 174 12.85 -12.49 2.09
C THR A 174 11.84 -12.01 3.15
N GLY A 175 10.91 -12.87 3.58
CA GLY A 175 9.87 -12.52 4.54
C GLY A 175 8.67 -11.78 3.95
N VAL A 176 8.56 -11.75 2.61
CA VAL A 176 7.37 -11.29 1.90
C VAL A 176 6.34 -12.42 1.89
N TRP A 177 5.12 -12.10 2.29
CA TRP A 177 3.97 -13.00 2.26
C TRP A 177 3.17 -12.74 1.01
N GLU A 178 2.70 -13.79 0.34
CA GLU A 178 1.93 -13.67 -0.89
C GLU A 178 0.77 -14.68 -0.99
N LEU A 179 -0.27 -14.31 -1.73
CA LEU A 179 -1.38 -15.19 -2.09
C LEU A 179 -2.09 -14.66 -3.34
N PHE A 180 -2.44 -15.55 -4.27
CA PHE A 180 -3.42 -15.24 -5.32
C PHE A 180 -4.79 -15.78 -4.91
N ILE A 181 -5.82 -14.94 -5.01
CA ILE A 181 -7.20 -15.32 -4.71
C ILE A 181 -7.99 -15.23 -6.02
N PRO A 182 -8.47 -16.36 -6.57
CA PRO A 182 -9.21 -16.38 -7.82
C PRO A 182 -10.60 -15.75 -7.67
N GLU A 183 -11.16 -15.30 -8.79
CA GLU A 183 -12.55 -14.82 -8.96
C GLU A 183 -12.93 -13.53 -8.21
N ILE A 184 -12.05 -12.98 -7.37
CA ILE A 184 -12.23 -11.66 -6.77
C ILE A 184 -11.61 -10.56 -7.67
N GLY A 185 -11.93 -9.29 -7.40
CA GLY A 185 -11.52 -8.18 -8.28
C GLY A 185 -11.46 -6.81 -7.62
N VAL A 186 -11.47 -5.77 -8.45
CA VAL A 186 -11.50 -4.36 -8.02
C VAL A 186 -12.75 -4.08 -7.18
N GLY A 187 -12.59 -3.29 -6.11
CA GLY A 187 -13.65 -2.90 -5.18
C GLY A 187 -13.75 -3.79 -3.94
N GLU A 188 -13.00 -4.90 -3.87
CA GLU A 188 -12.98 -5.77 -2.69
C GLU A 188 -12.30 -5.09 -1.51
N HIS A 189 -12.98 -5.05 -0.36
CA HIS A 189 -12.42 -4.59 0.90
C HIS A 189 -11.58 -5.70 1.54
N TYR A 190 -10.38 -5.35 1.98
CA TYR A 190 -9.47 -6.31 2.59
C TYR A 190 -8.55 -5.69 3.65
N LYS A 191 -8.01 -6.58 4.49
CA LYS A 191 -6.92 -6.32 5.44
C LYS A 191 -6.01 -7.53 5.54
N TYR A 192 -4.87 -7.36 6.19
CA TYR A 192 -4.03 -8.49 6.62
C TYR A 192 -4.31 -8.83 8.08
N GLU A 193 -4.63 -10.10 8.36
CA GLU A 193 -4.54 -10.68 9.70
C GLU A 193 -3.09 -11.10 9.93
N ILE A 194 -2.41 -10.53 10.92
CA ILE A 194 -1.03 -10.86 11.26
C ILE A 194 -1.00 -11.53 12.63
N LYS A 195 -0.32 -12.69 12.69
CA LYS A 195 0.04 -13.36 13.93
C LYS A 195 1.52 -13.15 14.19
N ASN A 196 1.86 -12.46 15.28
CA ASN A 196 3.27 -12.25 15.65
C ASN A 196 3.92 -13.50 16.25
N ILE A 197 5.21 -13.40 16.56
CA ILE A 197 6.00 -14.50 17.14
C ILE A 197 5.55 -14.90 18.55
N ASP A 198 4.79 -14.06 19.26
CA ASP A 198 4.22 -14.39 20.59
C ASP A 198 2.82 -15.04 20.47
N GLY A 199 2.24 -15.06 19.25
CA GLY A 199 0.92 -15.61 18.97
C GLY A 199 -0.23 -14.63 19.09
N HIS A 200 0.04 -13.33 19.34
CA HIS A 200 -0.98 -12.29 19.27
C HIS A 200 -1.43 -12.06 17.82
N ILE A 201 -2.74 -11.95 17.62
CA ILE A 201 -3.39 -11.76 16.31
C ILE A 201 -3.98 -10.35 16.28
N TYR A 202 -3.74 -9.62 15.19
CA TYR A 202 -4.26 -8.28 14.95
C TYR A 202 -4.42 -8.03 13.44
N GLU A 203 -5.12 -6.94 13.10
CA GLU A 203 -5.41 -6.56 11.72
C GLU A 203 -4.56 -5.35 11.30
N LYS A 204 -4.13 -5.35 10.04
CA LYS A 204 -3.43 -4.23 9.40
C LYS A 204 -4.08 -3.85 8.09
N SER A 205 -4.16 -2.54 7.83
CA SER A 205 -4.35 -2.05 6.48
C SER A 205 -3.12 -2.37 5.64
N ASP A 206 -3.30 -2.45 4.33
CA ASP A 206 -2.19 -2.71 3.42
C ASP A 206 -1.25 -1.49 3.34
N PRO A 207 0.05 -1.61 3.68
CA PRO A 207 1.03 -0.53 3.53
C PRO A 207 1.14 0.01 2.10
N TYR A 208 0.89 -0.85 1.11
CA TYR A 208 0.94 -0.55 -0.33
C TYR A 208 -0.48 -0.50 -0.94
N GLY A 209 -1.52 -0.40 -0.13
CA GLY A 209 -2.90 -0.29 -0.62
C GLY A 209 -3.12 1.02 -1.39
N PHE A 210 -3.79 0.94 -2.54
CA PHE A 210 -4.04 2.07 -3.44
C PHE A 210 -5.30 2.86 -3.12
N GLN A 211 -6.22 2.28 -2.35
CA GLN A 211 -7.42 2.94 -1.86
C GLN A 211 -7.75 2.39 -0.47
N GLN A 212 -8.42 3.19 0.36
CA GLN A 212 -8.91 2.77 1.68
C GLN A 212 -10.37 3.19 1.87
N GLU A 213 -11.06 2.55 2.81
CA GLU A 213 -12.37 3.01 3.25
C GLU A 213 -12.29 4.41 3.89
N VAL A 214 -13.40 5.16 3.78
CA VAL A 214 -13.54 6.47 4.42
C VAL A 214 -13.39 6.37 5.93
N ARG A 215 -12.53 7.22 6.49
CA ARG A 215 -12.31 7.34 7.94
C ARG A 215 -13.64 7.48 8.72
N PRO A 216 -13.81 6.80 9.86
CA PRO A 216 -12.78 6.14 10.67
C PRO A 216 -12.53 4.66 10.30
N LYS A 217 -13.10 4.16 9.21
CA LYS A 217 -12.83 2.81 8.74
C LYS A 217 -11.42 2.71 8.12
N THR A 218 -10.92 1.49 7.99
CA THR A 218 -9.50 1.24 7.71
C THR A 218 -9.22 0.07 6.78
N ALA A 219 -10.23 -0.58 6.18
CA ALA A 219 -9.95 -1.60 5.18
C ALA A 219 -9.30 -0.96 3.95
N SER A 220 -8.31 -1.64 3.38
CA SER A 220 -7.81 -1.31 2.04
C SER A 220 -8.81 -1.82 1.00
N ILE A 221 -8.80 -1.23 -0.20
CA ILE A 221 -9.70 -1.58 -1.30
C ILE A 221 -8.85 -1.94 -2.52
N VAL A 222 -9.12 -3.10 -3.13
CA VAL A 222 -8.44 -3.52 -4.36
C VAL A 222 -8.77 -2.54 -5.47
N THR A 223 -7.75 -1.95 -6.09
CA THR A 223 -7.91 -0.87 -7.08
C THR A 223 -7.04 -1.12 -8.31
N ASP A 224 -7.53 -0.75 -9.48
CA ASP A 224 -6.77 -0.75 -10.73
C ASP A 224 -6.44 0.68 -11.17
N LEU A 225 -5.20 1.11 -10.88
CA LEU A 225 -4.72 2.45 -11.19
C LEU A 225 -4.44 2.68 -12.68
N ASP A 226 -4.43 1.63 -13.51
CA ASP A 226 -4.14 1.76 -14.95
C ASP A 226 -5.43 1.97 -15.79
N SER A 227 -6.57 2.14 -15.11
CA SER A 227 -7.89 2.29 -15.74
C SER A 227 -8.20 3.72 -16.23
N TYR A 228 -7.58 4.75 -15.65
CA TYR A 228 -7.80 6.14 -16.03
C TYR A 228 -7.08 6.51 -17.33
N LYS A 229 -7.71 7.37 -18.15
CA LYS A 229 -7.14 7.84 -19.42
C LYS A 229 -6.77 9.31 -19.33
N TRP A 230 -5.46 9.57 -19.21
CA TRP A 230 -4.88 10.90 -19.17
C TRP A 230 -4.99 11.66 -20.50
N ASN A 231 -5.09 12.99 -20.42
CA ASN A 231 -5.07 13.89 -21.57
C ASN A 231 -4.10 15.08 -21.36
N ASP A 232 -2.94 14.79 -20.76
CA ASP A 232 -1.92 15.76 -20.34
C ASP A 232 -0.55 15.54 -20.99
N SER A 233 -0.46 14.76 -22.06
CA SER A 233 0.83 14.41 -22.69
C SER A 233 1.68 15.63 -23.06
N ASP A 234 1.03 16.69 -23.57
CA ASP A 234 1.70 17.93 -23.98
C ASP A 234 2.29 18.66 -22.76
N TRP A 235 1.59 18.65 -21.62
CA TRP A 235 2.07 19.21 -20.36
C TRP A 235 3.28 18.44 -19.85
N MET A 236 3.18 17.10 -19.83
CA MET A 236 4.25 16.22 -19.35
C MET A 236 5.53 16.35 -20.20
N GLU A 237 5.39 16.46 -21.52
CA GLU A 237 6.50 16.73 -22.43
C GLU A 237 7.12 18.12 -22.17
N GLN A 238 6.28 19.16 -22.07
CA GLN A 238 6.75 20.51 -21.79
C GLN A 238 7.50 20.58 -20.45
N ARG A 239 6.97 19.97 -19.39
CA ARG A 239 7.59 19.92 -18.06
C ARG A 239 8.98 19.30 -18.14
N ARG A 240 9.11 18.13 -18.75
CA ARG A 240 10.40 17.41 -18.90
C ARG A 240 11.47 18.24 -19.60
N HIS A 241 11.09 19.08 -20.55
CA HIS A 241 12.01 19.92 -21.34
C HIS A 241 12.18 21.35 -20.80
N THR A 242 11.57 21.66 -19.65
CA THR A 242 11.61 22.99 -19.06
C THR A 242 12.47 23.01 -17.79
N GLU A 243 13.38 23.98 -17.71
CA GLU A 243 14.08 24.30 -16.47
C GLU A 243 13.13 25.08 -15.54
N ALA A 244 12.54 24.39 -14.55
CA ALA A 244 11.48 24.93 -13.70
C ALA A 244 11.89 26.25 -13.01
N LEU A 245 13.13 26.34 -12.51
CA LEU A 245 13.63 27.52 -11.80
C LEU A 245 13.77 28.77 -12.68
N SER A 246 13.69 28.63 -14.00
CA SER A 246 13.70 29.74 -14.96
C SER A 246 12.31 30.30 -15.28
N LYS A 247 11.25 29.69 -14.71
CA LYS A 247 9.84 30.02 -14.98
C LYS A 247 9.19 30.71 -13.78
N PRO A 248 8.08 31.43 -13.99
CA PRO A 248 7.29 31.95 -12.88
C PRO A 248 6.73 30.78 -12.05
N ILE A 249 6.95 30.84 -10.74
CA ILE A 249 6.39 29.90 -9.76
C ILE A 249 5.64 30.74 -8.73
N SER A 250 4.31 30.77 -8.87
CA SER A 250 3.38 31.33 -7.91
C SER A 250 2.39 30.23 -7.53
N VAL A 251 2.37 29.89 -6.24
CA VAL A 251 1.70 28.71 -5.69
C VAL A 251 0.50 29.16 -4.85
N TYR A 252 -0.65 28.50 -5.04
CA TYR A 252 -1.81 28.61 -4.18
C TYR A 252 -1.89 27.36 -3.29
N GLU A 253 -1.52 27.49 -2.03
CA GLU A 253 -1.56 26.40 -1.04
C GLU A 253 -3.02 26.13 -0.60
N VAL A 254 -3.42 24.86 -0.55
CA VAL A 254 -4.80 24.44 -0.30
C VAL A 254 -4.84 23.21 0.60
N HIS A 255 -5.64 23.29 1.66
CA HIS A 255 -6.17 22.10 2.34
C HIS A 255 -7.54 21.74 1.74
N LEU A 256 -7.61 20.64 0.99
CA LEU A 256 -8.81 20.23 0.24
C LEU A 256 -10.03 20.08 1.16
N GLY A 257 -9.83 19.49 2.34
CA GLY A 257 -10.88 19.25 3.33
C GLY A 257 -11.43 20.50 4.02
N SER A 258 -10.96 21.71 3.68
CA SER A 258 -11.45 22.95 4.31
C SER A 258 -11.56 24.16 3.36
N TRP A 259 -11.15 24.03 2.10
CA TRP A 259 -11.29 25.11 1.12
C TRP A 259 -12.76 25.50 0.88
N LEU A 260 -13.60 24.51 0.58
CA LEU A 260 -15.04 24.68 0.39
C LEU A 260 -15.77 23.38 0.74
N HIS A 261 -16.92 23.50 1.41
CA HIS A 261 -17.81 22.37 1.70
C HIS A 261 -19.12 22.51 0.91
N ALA A 262 -19.73 21.37 0.57
CA ALA A 262 -21.07 21.31 0.02
C ALA A 262 -22.11 20.91 1.07
N SER A 263 -23.39 21.04 0.70
CA SER A 263 -24.51 20.54 1.49
C SER A 263 -24.48 19.00 1.52
N SER A 264 -24.59 18.40 2.71
CA SER A 264 -24.73 16.93 2.81
C SER A 264 -26.07 16.41 2.28
N GLY A 265 -27.06 17.29 2.08
CA GLY A 265 -28.32 16.96 1.41
C GLY A 265 -28.23 16.93 -0.13
N GLU A 266 -27.08 17.30 -0.68
CA GLU A 266 -26.81 17.32 -2.12
C GLU A 266 -25.55 16.48 -2.39
N PRO A 267 -25.67 15.15 -2.50
CA PRO A 267 -24.51 14.27 -2.74
C PRO A 267 -23.81 14.61 -4.06
N GLY A 268 -22.52 14.28 -4.15
CA GLY A 268 -21.79 14.30 -5.41
C GLY A 268 -22.42 13.34 -6.42
N ILE A 269 -22.14 13.53 -7.70
CA ILE A 269 -22.68 12.69 -8.78
C ILE A 269 -21.50 12.03 -9.50
N LEU A 270 -21.50 10.71 -9.53
CA LEU A 270 -20.56 9.89 -10.28
C LEU A 270 -20.76 10.07 -11.79
N GLU A 271 -19.76 9.71 -12.60
CA GLU A 271 -19.87 9.78 -14.07
C GLU A 271 -21.07 9.00 -14.64
N ASN A 272 -21.46 7.90 -13.98
CA ASN A 272 -22.60 7.07 -14.36
C ASN A 272 -23.96 7.68 -13.97
N GLY A 273 -23.97 8.85 -13.31
CA GLY A 273 -25.17 9.56 -12.86
C GLY A 273 -25.70 9.13 -11.49
N GLU A 274 -25.06 8.16 -10.83
CA GLU A 274 -25.41 7.76 -9.46
C GLU A 274 -24.85 8.74 -8.43
N THR A 275 -25.46 8.77 -7.24
CA THR A 275 -24.99 9.64 -6.16
C THR A 275 -23.82 9.01 -5.41
N GLU A 276 -22.78 9.80 -5.18
CA GLU A 276 -21.66 9.41 -4.33
C GLU A 276 -22.08 9.27 -2.86
N PRO A 277 -21.47 8.34 -2.10
CA PRO A 277 -21.61 8.30 -0.66
C PRO A 277 -21.22 9.65 -0.02
N VAL A 278 -22.11 10.18 0.82
CA VAL A 278 -21.86 11.45 1.50
C VAL A 278 -20.82 11.28 2.60
N VAL A 279 -19.66 11.91 2.43
CA VAL A 279 -18.65 12.02 3.49
C VAL A 279 -18.86 13.32 4.28
N THR A 280 -19.47 13.21 5.46
CA THR A 280 -19.69 14.37 6.33
C THR A 280 -18.38 14.88 6.94
N VAL A 281 -18.30 16.21 7.09
CA VAL A 281 -17.06 16.83 7.60
C VAL A 281 -16.84 16.54 9.08
N SER A 282 -17.92 16.53 9.88
CA SER A 282 -17.90 16.11 11.27
C SER A 282 -19.32 15.94 11.82
N GLU A 283 -19.43 15.17 12.91
CA GLU A 283 -20.69 15.04 13.68
C GLU A 283 -21.20 16.38 14.23
N LEU A 284 -20.32 17.37 14.41
CA LEU A 284 -20.68 18.71 14.89
C LEU A 284 -21.25 19.59 13.76
N ARG A 285 -21.05 19.22 12.49
CA ARG A 285 -21.56 19.94 11.33
C ARG A 285 -22.13 18.95 10.29
N PRO A 286 -23.19 18.20 10.65
CA PRO A 286 -23.70 17.10 9.82
C PRO A 286 -24.34 17.58 8.51
N GLY A 287 -24.71 18.87 8.42
CA GLY A 287 -25.22 19.50 7.20
C GLY A 287 -24.15 19.79 6.14
N ALA A 288 -22.87 19.55 6.43
CA ALA A 288 -21.77 19.81 5.52
C ALA A 288 -21.02 18.51 5.17
N ARG A 289 -20.69 18.38 3.89
CA ARG A 289 -19.82 17.32 3.36
C ARG A 289 -18.58 17.90 2.70
N PHE A 290 -17.55 17.08 2.57
CA PHE A 290 -16.42 17.43 1.72
C PHE A 290 -16.87 17.49 0.26
N LEU A 291 -16.18 18.32 -0.53
CA LEU A 291 -16.26 18.23 -1.98
C LEU A 291 -15.47 17.02 -2.47
N THR A 292 -15.93 16.43 -3.56
CA THR A 292 -15.20 15.37 -4.25
C THR A 292 -14.05 15.97 -5.08
N TYR A 293 -13.06 15.18 -5.47
CA TYR A 293 -11.96 15.64 -6.33
C TYR A 293 -12.48 16.20 -7.67
N ARG A 294 -13.57 15.64 -8.21
CA ARG A 294 -14.23 16.15 -9.42
C ARG A 294 -14.91 17.50 -9.21
N GLU A 295 -15.59 17.68 -8.08
CA GLU A 295 -16.18 18.98 -7.73
C GLU A 295 -15.09 20.04 -7.47
N LEU A 296 -13.98 19.64 -6.84
CA LEU A 296 -12.79 20.48 -6.68
C LEU A 296 -12.22 20.85 -8.05
N ALA A 297 -12.12 19.92 -9.00
CA ALA A 297 -11.66 20.22 -10.35
C ALA A 297 -12.55 21.27 -11.04
N GLN A 298 -13.87 21.20 -10.85
CA GLN A 298 -14.81 22.16 -11.44
C GLN A 298 -14.82 23.54 -10.76
N LYS A 299 -14.42 23.62 -9.48
CA LYS A 299 -14.56 24.86 -8.68
C LYS A 299 -13.22 25.51 -8.37
N LEU A 300 -12.26 24.74 -7.87
CA LEU A 300 -10.94 25.22 -7.45
C LEU A 300 -10.09 25.59 -8.66
N ILE A 301 -10.04 24.75 -9.70
CA ILE A 301 -9.13 24.98 -10.85
C ILE A 301 -9.49 26.27 -11.59
N PRO A 302 -10.75 26.55 -11.98
CA PRO A 302 -11.09 27.83 -12.61
C PRO A 302 -10.81 29.03 -11.71
N TYR A 303 -11.06 28.89 -10.40
CA TYR A 303 -10.79 29.94 -9.41
C TYR A 303 -9.28 30.27 -9.34
N VAL A 304 -8.44 29.25 -9.22
CA VAL A 304 -6.97 29.41 -9.20
C VAL A 304 -6.46 29.98 -10.53
N LYS A 305 -7.03 29.54 -11.65
CA LYS A 305 -6.70 30.02 -12.98
C LYS A 305 -7.03 31.50 -13.15
N GLU A 306 -8.22 31.92 -12.71
CA GLU A 306 -8.66 33.32 -12.74
C GLU A 306 -7.74 34.24 -11.93
N LEU A 307 -7.27 33.76 -10.77
CA LEU A 307 -6.31 34.48 -9.94
C LEU A 307 -4.89 34.53 -10.53
N GLY A 308 -4.59 33.70 -11.54
CA GLY A 308 -3.33 33.72 -12.26
C GLY A 308 -2.17 32.97 -11.58
N PHE A 309 -2.46 32.09 -10.63
CA PHE A 309 -1.45 31.20 -10.06
C PHE A 309 -0.98 30.16 -11.09
N THR A 310 0.25 29.70 -10.92
CA THR A 310 0.88 28.71 -11.80
C THR A 310 0.78 27.29 -11.26
N HIS A 311 0.65 27.14 -9.94
CA HIS A 311 0.60 25.86 -9.25
C HIS A 311 -0.43 25.89 -8.13
N ILE A 312 -0.99 24.72 -7.83
CA ILE A 312 -1.69 24.42 -6.58
C ILE A 312 -0.78 23.54 -5.74
N GLU A 313 -0.55 23.91 -4.50
CA GLU A 313 0.11 23.03 -3.52
C GLU A 313 -0.95 22.47 -2.58
N LEU A 314 -1.01 21.15 -2.48
CA LEU A 314 -1.96 20.45 -1.64
C LEU A 314 -1.27 20.05 -0.34
N LEU A 315 -1.88 20.41 0.79
CA LEU A 315 -1.57 19.73 2.06
C LEU A 315 -1.73 18.21 1.89
N PRO A 316 -1.13 17.38 2.77
CA PRO A 316 -0.95 15.96 2.47
C PRO A 316 -2.26 15.26 2.12
N ILE A 317 -2.30 14.71 0.90
CA ILE A 317 -3.46 13.99 0.36
C ILE A 317 -3.36 12.47 0.52
N ALA A 318 -2.24 11.95 1.02
CA ALA A 318 -2.13 10.55 1.40
C ALA A 318 -3.12 10.21 2.52
N GLU A 319 -3.62 8.97 2.57
CA GLU A 319 -4.68 8.60 3.49
C GLU A 319 -4.24 8.70 4.96
N HIS A 320 -5.07 9.38 5.76
CA HIS A 320 -4.79 9.73 7.14
C HIS A 320 -6.06 9.59 7.99
N PRO A 321 -5.97 9.10 9.25
CA PRO A 321 -7.15 8.74 10.02
C PRO A 321 -7.88 9.94 10.63
N PHE A 322 -7.20 11.08 10.80
CA PHE A 322 -7.72 12.20 11.58
C PHE A 322 -7.59 13.55 10.87
N ASP A 323 -8.72 14.23 10.63
CA ASP A 323 -8.75 15.52 9.93
C ASP A 323 -7.96 16.62 10.62
N GLY A 324 -7.93 16.61 11.96
CA GLY A 324 -7.21 17.62 12.74
C GLY A 324 -5.69 17.53 12.62
N SER A 325 -5.17 16.47 11.99
CA SER A 325 -3.75 16.39 11.60
C SER A 325 -3.43 17.18 10.33
N TRP A 326 -4.45 17.65 9.61
CA TRP A 326 -4.37 18.28 8.29
C TRP A 326 -3.65 17.43 7.22
N GLY A 327 -3.54 16.11 7.46
CA GLY A 327 -2.86 15.16 6.59
C GLY A 327 -1.46 14.77 7.05
N TYR A 328 -0.84 15.49 7.99
CA TYR A 328 0.56 15.25 8.40
C TYR A 328 0.77 14.00 9.27
N GLN A 329 -0.29 13.24 9.57
CA GLN A 329 -0.19 11.95 10.25
C GLN A 329 -0.74 10.83 9.37
N VAL A 330 0.05 10.44 8.36
CA VAL A 330 -0.33 9.51 7.29
C VAL A 330 -0.28 8.05 7.76
N THR A 331 -1.28 7.26 7.37
CA THR A 331 -1.29 5.79 7.55
C THR A 331 -1.38 5.00 6.24
N GLY A 332 -1.92 5.58 5.17
CA GLY A 332 -2.01 4.95 3.84
C GLY A 332 -1.19 5.73 2.81
N TYR A 333 0.11 5.46 2.74
CA TYR A 333 1.07 6.24 1.94
C TYR A 333 0.85 6.14 0.43
N TYR A 334 0.30 5.02 -0.05
CA TYR A 334 0.07 4.72 -1.46
C TYR A 334 -1.37 4.97 -1.92
N ALA A 335 -2.22 5.54 -1.06
CA ALA A 335 -3.61 5.87 -1.36
C ALA A 335 -3.84 7.38 -1.21
N CYS A 336 -4.49 8.01 -2.19
CA CYS A 336 -5.08 9.33 -1.95
C CYS A 336 -6.29 9.18 -1.00
N THR A 337 -6.53 10.18 -0.17
CA THR A 337 -7.56 10.09 0.86
C THR A 337 -8.95 9.94 0.25
N SER A 338 -9.66 8.91 0.72
CA SER A 338 -11.01 8.54 0.29
C SER A 338 -12.08 9.57 0.69
N ARG A 339 -11.73 10.60 1.47
CA ARG A 339 -12.64 11.71 1.84
C ARG A 339 -13.22 12.44 0.63
N HIS A 340 -12.50 12.43 -0.48
CA HIS A 340 -12.81 13.21 -1.68
C HIS A 340 -13.15 12.35 -2.90
N GLY A 341 -13.25 11.02 -2.77
CA GLY A 341 -13.57 10.13 -3.88
C GLY A 341 -12.50 9.07 -4.12
N THR A 342 -12.41 8.57 -5.34
CA THR A 342 -11.52 7.47 -5.73
C THR A 342 -10.17 7.98 -6.24
N PRO A 343 -9.17 7.09 -6.40
CA PRO A 343 -7.92 7.40 -7.10
C PRO A 343 -8.11 8.02 -8.48
N GLU A 344 -9.04 7.51 -9.29
CA GLU A 344 -9.34 8.03 -10.63
C GLU A 344 -9.90 9.46 -10.57
N ASP A 345 -10.65 9.80 -9.51
CA ASP A 345 -11.14 11.17 -9.32
C ASP A 345 -9.99 12.15 -9.01
N PHE A 346 -8.95 11.70 -8.28
CA PHE A 346 -7.74 12.49 -8.06
C PHE A 346 -6.89 12.59 -9.34
N MET A 347 -6.76 11.51 -10.11
CA MET A 347 -6.13 11.56 -11.45
C MET A 347 -6.84 12.57 -12.34
N TYR A 348 -8.18 12.56 -12.36
CA TYR A 348 -8.99 13.56 -13.06
C TYR A 348 -8.70 14.99 -12.59
N PHE A 349 -8.58 15.23 -11.28
CA PHE A 349 -8.22 16.55 -10.76
C PHE A 349 -6.86 17.03 -11.30
N VAL A 350 -5.84 16.19 -11.27
CA VAL A 350 -4.50 16.54 -11.78
C VAL A 350 -4.52 16.76 -13.30
N ASP A 351 -5.19 15.88 -14.06
CA ASP A 351 -5.34 16.00 -15.51
C ASP A 351 -6.03 17.32 -15.89
N GLN A 352 -7.07 17.70 -15.16
CA GLN A 352 -7.74 18.99 -15.35
C GLN A 352 -6.84 20.18 -14.98
N CYS A 353 -5.98 20.07 -13.98
CA CYS A 353 -4.97 21.11 -13.68
C CYS A 353 -4.03 21.29 -14.87
N HIS A 354 -3.48 20.19 -15.40
CA HIS A 354 -2.55 20.20 -16.53
C HIS A 354 -3.17 20.78 -17.80
N GLN A 355 -4.41 20.39 -18.13
CA GLN A 355 -5.17 20.95 -19.25
C GLN A 355 -5.46 22.46 -19.10
N ASN A 356 -5.46 22.97 -17.87
CA ASN A 356 -5.58 24.40 -17.57
C ASN A 356 -4.22 25.09 -17.36
N GLY A 357 -3.11 24.40 -17.62
CA GLY A 357 -1.76 24.92 -17.47
C GLY A 357 -1.42 25.30 -16.03
N ILE A 358 -1.87 24.50 -15.07
CA ILE A 358 -1.63 24.63 -13.63
C ILE A 358 -0.89 23.37 -13.19
N GLY A 359 0.24 23.52 -12.50
CA GLY A 359 0.95 22.40 -11.91
C GLY A 359 0.41 22.01 -10.53
N VAL A 360 0.60 20.75 -10.13
CA VAL A 360 0.17 20.22 -8.84
C VAL A 360 1.39 19.83 -8.00
N ILE A 361 1.53 20.45 -6.83
CA ILE A 361 2.52 20.10 -5.81
C ILE A 361 1.78 19.39 -4.67
N VAL A 362 2.36 18.32 -4.13
CA VAL A 362 1.79 17.61 -2.98
C VAL A 362 2.75 17.63 -1.81
N ASP A 363 2.23 17.97 -0.64
CA ASP A 363 2.94 17.78 0.62
C ASP A 363 3.15 16.30 0.90
N TRP A 364 4.42 15.92 1.00
CA TRP A 364 4.86 14.56 1.26
C TRP A 364 5.43 14.45 2.67
N VAL A 365 5.05 13.39 3.38
CA VAL A 365 5.32 13.24 4.83
C VAL A 365 6.21 12.03 5.10
N PRO A 366 7.50 12.05 4.71
CA PRO A 366 8.42 10.93 4.94
C PRO A 366 9.05 10.94 6.34
N GLY A 367 8.78 11.96 7.16
CA GLY A 367 9.49 12.19 8.42
C GLY A 367 9.05 11.27 9.57
N HIS A 368 7.77 10.94 9.61
CA HIS A 368 7.14 10.23 10.73
C HIS A 368 5.78 9.64 10.35
N PHE A 369 5.25 8.75 11.19
CA PHE A 369 3.91 8.19 11.06
C PHE A 369 3.27 7.98 12.46
N PRO A 370 1.94 8.00 12.59
CA PRO A 370 1.28 7.90 13.89
C PRO A 370 1.25 6.44 14.39
N LYS A 371 0.79 6.26 15.64
CA LYS A 371 0.78 4.96 16.36
C LYS A 371 -0.50 4.14 16.15
N ASP A 372 -1.36 4.54 15.22
CA ASP A 372 -2.63 3.88 14.95
C ASP A 372 -2.44 2.39 14.62
N GLY A 373 -3.26 1.54 15.26
CA GLY A 373 -3.10 0.10 15.22
C GLY A 373 -3.22 -0.49 13.81
N HIS A 374 -4.03 0.10 12.92
CA HIS A 374 -4.19 -0.36 11.54
C HIS A 374 -2.99 0.00 10.64
N GLY A 375 -2.19 1.00 11.01
CA GLY A 375 -1.09 1.53 10.21
C GLY A 375 0.23 0.78 10.40
N LEU A 376 1.35 1.46 10.16
CA LEU A 376 2.68 0.85 10.08
C LEU A 376 3.32 0.48 11.44
N ALA A 377 2.75 0.96 12.55
CA ALA A 377 3.32 0.79 13.88
C ALA A 377 3.44 -0.69 14.28
N PHE A 378 4.64 -1.11 14.71
CA PHE A 378 4.92 -2.46 15.21
C PHE A 378 4.41 -3.59 14.29
N PHE A 379 4.57 -3.38 12.97
CA PHE A 379 3.75 -4.01 11.93
C PHE A 379 3.68 -5.54 11.98
N ASP A 380 4.80 -6.22 12.21
CA ASP A 380 4.89 -7.68 12.23
C ASP A 380 5.17 -8.25 13.64
N GLY A 381 4.95 -7.43 14.67
CA GLY A 381 5.32 -7.74 16.06
C GLY A 381 6.75 -7.35 16.41
N THR A 382 7.41 -6.58 15.55
CA THR A 382 8.69 -5.94 15.80
C THR A 382 8.65 -4.48 15.37
N HIS A 383 9.67 -3.70 15.77
CA HIS A 383 9.91 -2.37 15.21
C HIS A 383 10.39 -2.48 13.76
N LEU A 384 9.43 -2.65 12.86
CA LEU A 384 9.67 -2.96 11.45
C LEU A 384 9.96 -1.70 10.65
N TYR A 385 8.98 -0.78 10.62
CA TYR A 385 9.05 0.50 9.91
C TYR A 385 9.78 1.56 10.73
N GLU A 386 9.49 1.61 12.03
CA GLU A 386 10.14 2.50 12.98
C GLU A 386 11.47 1.95 13.49
N HIS A 387 12.36 2.85 13.94
CA HIS A 387 13.58 2.44 14.61
C HIS A 387 13.30 1.93 16.03
N ALA A 388 13.88 0.78 16.41
CA ALA A 388 13.61 0.14 17.71
C ALA A 388 14.06 0.95 18.94
N ASP A 389 15.14 1.73 18.82
CA ASP A 389 15.56 2.67 19.87
C ASP A 389 14.67 3.93 19.83
N PRO A 390 13.83 4.19 20.85
CA PRO A 390 12.89 5.31 20.85
C PRO A 390 13.58 6.68 20.88
N ARG A 391 14.86 6.75 21.27
CA ARG A 391 15.66 7.97 21.20
C ARG A 391 15.95 8.43 19.76
N LYS A 392 15.73 7.54 18.78
CA LYS A 392 15.76 7.85 17.34
C LYS A 392 14.39 7.63 16.69
N GLY A 393 13.68 6.59 17.11
CA GLY A 393 12.44 6.10 16.51
C GLY A 393 11.15 6.80 16.96
N GLU A 394 11.21 7.79 17.85
CA GLU A 394 10.01 8.52 18.29
C GLU A 394 10.21 10.04 18.32
N HIS A 395 9.19 10.78 17.87
CA HIS A 395 8.99 12.18 18.21
C HIS A 395 8.00 12.24 19.38
N LYS A 396 8.54 12.21 20.62
CA LYS A 396 7.73 12.09 21.85
C LYS A 396 6.71 13.20 22.01
N GLU A 397 7.10 14.45 21.73
CA GLU A 397 6.21 15.62 21.81
C GLU A 397 5.04 15.54 20.82
N TRP A 398 5.18 14.81 19.72
CA TRP A 398 4.14 14.62 18.71
C TRP A 398 3.35 13.32 18.90
N GLY A 399 3.85 12.40 19.73
CA GLY A 399 3.27 11.08 19.91
C GLY A 399 3.43 10.14 18.71
N THR A 400 4.36 10.42 17.78
CA THR A 400 4.53 9.67 16.52
C THR A 400 5.84 8.88 16.47
N LEU A 401 5.91 7.95 15.52
CA LEU A 401 7.07 7.11 15.23
C LEU A 401 7.88 7.67 14.06
N VAL A 402 9.18 7.42 14.05
CA VAL A 402 10.13 7.86 13.01
C VAL A 402 10.62 6.65 12.24
N PHE A 403 10.58 6.73 10.91
CA PHE A 403 11.06 5.67 10.02
C PHE A 403 12.53 5.30 10.28
N ASN A 404 12.83 4.02 10.15
CA ASN A 404 14.19 3.52 10.18
C ASN A 404 14.86 3.65 8.80
N TYR A 405 15.37 4.84 8.48
CA TYR A 405 16.02 5.13 7.19
C TYR A 405 17.25 4.26 6.87
N ASN A 406 17.83 3.59 7.87
CA ASN A 406 18.95 2.67 7.68
C ASN A 406 18.51 1.30 7.11
N ARG A 407 17.23 0.95 7.24
CA ARG A 407 16.71 -0.34 6.77
C ARG A 407 16.34 -0.25 5.30
N ASN A 408 16.93 -1.13 4.49
CA ASN A 408 16.81 -1.10 3.03
C ASN A 408 15.36 -1.11 2.55
N GLU A 409 14.53 -1.99 3.09
CA GLU A 409 13.13 -2.13 2.67
C GLU A 409 12.28 -0.92 3.07
N ILE A 410 12.62 -0.25 4.18
CA ILE A 410 11.96 0.98 4.65
C ILE A 410 12.34 2.16 3.77
N ARG A 411 13.63 2.26 3.45
CA ARG A 411 14.13 3.23 2.48
C ARG A 411 13.47 3.02 1.12
N ASN A 412 13.34 1.76 0.67
CA ASN A 412 12.64 1.42 -0.56
C ASN A 412 11.16 1.81 -0.53
N PHE A 413 10.46 1.53 0.57
CA PHE A 413 9.05 1.88 0.74
C PHE A 413 8.85 3.38 0.49
N LEU A 414 9.72 4.22 1.07
CA LEU A 414 9.63 5.68 0.93
C LEU A 414 10.12 6.17 -0.45
N PHE A 415 11.22 5.63 -1.00
CA PHE A 415 11.69 5.99 -2.34
C PHE A 415 10.65 5.71 -3.41
N ALA A 416 10.12 4.49 -3.41
CA ALA A 416 9.10 4.08 -4.35
C ALA A 416 7.80 4.87 -4.12
N ASN A 417 7.49 5.28 -2.88
CA ASN A 417 6.33 6.11 -2.60
C ASN A 417 6.46 7.51 -3.20
N ALA A 418 7.62 8.15 -3.07
CA ALA A 418 7.86 9.43 -3.73
C ALA A 418 7.65 9.31 -5.25
N LEU A 419 8.26 8.30 -5.88
CA LEU A 419 8.15 8.07 -7.33
C LEU A 419 6.75 7.64 -7.77
N PHE A 420 6.00 6.95 -6.91
CA PHE A 420 4.63 6.50 -7.16
C PHE A 420 3.68 7.66 -7.44
N TRP A 421 3.78 8.76 -6.68
CA TRP A 421 2.94 9.93 -6.91
C TRP A 421 3.22 10.60 -8.26
N PHE A 422 4.49 10.66 -8.69
CA PHE A 422 4.85 11.17 -10.01
C PHE A 422 4.45 10.20 -11.14
N ASP A 423 4.56 8.88 -10.90
CA ASP A 423 4.26 7.83 -11.88
C ASP A 423 2.75 7.71 -12.13
N LYS A 424 1.97 7.46 -11.07
CA LYS A 424 0.56 7.10 -11.16
C LYS A 424 -0.37 8.30 -11.13
N TYR A 425 0.04 9.42 -10.52
CA TYR A 425 -0.80 10.61 -10.38
C TYR A 425 -0.25 11.85 -11.07
N HIS A 426 0.87 11.72 -11.81
CA HIS A 426 1.45 12.76 -12.66
C HIS A 426 1.81 14.10 -11.97
N ILE A 427 1.88 14.16 -10.63
CA ILE A 427 2.16 15.41 -9.90
C ILE A 427 3.44 16.11 -10.40
N ASP A 428 3.53 17.43 -10.24
CA ASP A 428 4.64 18.26 -10.75
C ASP A 428 5.68 18.62 -9.70
N GLY A 429 5.39 18.33 -8.44
CA GLY A 429 6.37 18.48 -7.38
C GLY A 429 5.92 17.97 -6.03
N MET A 430 6.87 17.93 -5.11
CA MET A 430 6.60 17.60 -3.72
C MET A 430 7.21 18.63 -2.79
N ARG A 431 6.52 18.93 -1.69
CA ARG A 431 7.07 19.67 -0.55
C ARG A 431 7.25 18.72 0.63
N VAL A 432 8.38 18.82 1.33
CA VAL A 432 8.61 18.12 2.60
C VAL A 432 8.56 19.11 3.74
N ASP A 433 7.62 18.90 4.66
CA ASP A 433 7.48 19.64 5.91
C ASP A 433 8.55 19.24 6.94
N ALA A 434 8.91 20.18 7.82
CA ALA A 434 9.70 19.95 9.02
C ALA A 434 10.94 19.10 8.76
N VAL A 435 11.72 19.38 7.71
CA VAL A 435 12.89 18.58 7.31
C VAL A 435 13.91 18.47 8.46
N ALA A 436 13.98 19.49 9.33
CA ALA A 436 14.79 19.47 10.55
C ALA A 436 14.45 18.28 11.49
N SER A 437 13.19 17.83 11.53
CA SER A 437 12.76 16.64 12.30
C SER A 437 13.48 15.37 11.88
N MET A 438 13.81 15.27 10.59
CA MET A 438 14.54 14.15 10.02
C MET A 438 16.05 14.29 10.24
N LEU A 439 16.58 15.50 10.02
CA LEU A 439 18.02 15.77 9.95
C LEU A 439 18.74 15.74 11.30
N TYR A 440 18.03 15.81 12.41
CA TYR A 440 18.65 15.97 13.73
C TYR A 440 18.24 14.87 14.72
N LEU A 441 19.25 14.19 15.27
CA LEU A 441 19.08 13.18 16.32
C LEU A 441 18.63 13.80 17.65
N ASP A 442 18.86 15.10 17.86
CA ASP A 442 18.44 15.88 19.04
C ASP A 442 17.14 16.68 18.83
N TYR A 443 16.43 16.50 17.71
CA TYR A 443 15.21 17.24 17.40
C TYR A 443 14.13 17.06 18.48
N CYS A 444 13.79 18.15 19.18
CA CYS A 444 12.88 18.18 20.32
C CYS A 444 13.21 17.13 21.41
N ARG A 445 14.49 16.80 21.61
CA ARG A 445 14.94 15.83 22.61
C ARG A 445 15.86 16.49 23.65
N PRO A 446 15.54 16.39 24.97
CA PRO A 446 16.40 16.92 26.02
C PRO A 446 17.79 16.27 26.06
N ALA A 447 18.76 16.95 26.66
CA ALA A 447 20.08 16.39 26.91
C ALA A 447 19.98 15.08 27.71
N GLY A 448 20.69 14.04 27.26
CA GLY A 448 20.64 12.69 27.84
C GLY A 448 19.56 11.77 27.26
N GLU A 449 18.65 12.29 26.43
CA GLU A 449 17.57 11.51 25.79
C GLU A 449 17.81 11.24 24.29
N TRP A 450 19.01 11.54 23.78
CA TRP A 450 19.43 11.23 22.41
C TRP A 450 20.89 10.76 22.38
N LEU A 451 21.30 10.15 21.26
CA LEU A 451 22.66 9.69 21.02
C LEU A 451 23.24 10.38 19.79
N THR A 452 24.54 10.68 19.82
CA THR A 452 25.25 11.20 18.67
C THR A 452 25.34 10.19 17.53
N ASN A 453 25.60 10.68 16.32
CA ASN A 453 25.99 9.82 15.20
C ASN A 453 27.39 9.22 15.43
N GLN A 454 27.81 8.35 14.52
CA GLN A 454 29.11 7.65 14.57
C GLN A 454 30.34 8.57 14.55
N TYR A 455 30.17 9.86 14.25
CA TYR A 455 31.23 10.88 14.24
C TYR A 455 31.14 11.85 15.44
N GLY A 456 30.21 11.64 16.37
CA GLY A 456 30.02 12.48 17.55
C GLY A 456 29.14 13.72 17.33
N GLY A 457 28.52 13.86 16.16
CA GLY A 457 27.61 14.96 15.82
C GLY A 457 26.14 14.66 16.10
N ARG A 458 25.28 15.67 15.93
CA ARG A 458 23.81 15.58 16.09
C ARG A 458 23.08 15.28 14.78
N GLU A 459 23.80 15.24 13.66
CA GLU A 459 23.25 15.02 12.34
C GLU A 459 22.78 13.57 12.21
N ASN A 460 21.56 13.38 11.73
CA ASN A 460 21.03 12.08 11.33
C ASN A 460 21.50 11.80 9.89
N ILE A 461 22.66 11.14 9.78
CA ILE A 461 23.32 10.89 8.49
C ILE A 461 22.44 10.04 7.59
N GLU A 462 21.78 9.05 8.16
CA GLU A 462 20.90 8.12 7.46
C GLU A 462 19.71 8.85 6.82
N ALA A 463 19.10 9.80 7.55
CA ALA A 463 18.02 10.63 7.00
C ALA A 463 18.51 11.62 5.94
N ALA A 464 19.69 12.22 6.13
CA ALA A 464 20.27 13.12 5.13
C ALA A 464 20.60 12.38 3.82
N ASP A 465 21.16 11.17 3.92
CA ASP A 465 21.47 10.33 2.76
C ASP A 465 20.19 9.79 2.09
N PHE A 466 19.16 9.47 2.87
CA PHE A 466 17.83 9.19 2.34
C PHE A 466 17.31 10.35 1.48
N LEU A 467 17.30 11.58 2.00
CA LEU A 467 16.82 12.75 1.25
C LEU A 467 17.63 13.00 -0.03
N ARG A 468 18.95 12.86 0.03
CA ARG A 468 19.83 12.96 -1.15
C ARG A 468 19.47 11.95 -2.22
N GLN A 469 19.30 10.69 -1.83
CA GLN A 469 18.95 9.61 -2.75
C GLN A 469 17.55 9.81 -3.33
N THR A 470 16.55 10.17 -2.51
CA THR A 470 15.19 10.47 -2.97
C THR A 470 15.20 11.58 -4.02
N ASN A 471 15.85 12.71 -3.74
CA ASN A 471 15.93 13.82 -4.69
C ASN A 471 16.67 13.42 -5.96
N HIS A 472 17.78 12.69 -5.84
CA HIS A 472 18.50 12.18 -7.01
C HIS A 472 17.60 11.31 -7.91
N LEU A 473 16.80 10.41 -7.32
CA LEU A 473 15.86 9.56 -8.05
C LEU A 473 14.75 10.39 -8.71
N ILE A 474 14.10 11.29 -7.96
CA ILE A 474 13.02 12.15 -8.47
C ILE A 474 13.49 12.89 -9.73
N PHE A 475 14.61 13.60 -9.67
CA PHE A 475 15.12 14.37 -10.82
C PHE A 475 15.66 13.50 -11.96
N SER A 476 16.07 12.26 -11.68
CA SER A 476 16.53 11.32 -12.71
C SER A 476 15.37 10.76 -13.53
N TYR A 477 14.26 10.40 -12.88
CA TYR A 477 13.06 9.87 -13.57
C TYR A 477 12.19 10.99 -14.15
N TYR A 478 12.03 12.09 -13.41
CA TYR A 478 11.12 13.19 -13.72
C TYR A 478 11.87 14.54 -13.76
N PRO A 479 12.67 14.81 -14.80
CA PRO A 479 13.24 16.14 -15.01
C PRO A 479 12.16 17.23 -15.05
N GLY A 480 12.50 18.43 -14.57
CA GLY A 480 11.62 19.60 -14.62
C GLY A 480 10.56 19.70 -13.50
N VAL A 481 10.53 18.76 -12.55
CA VAL A 481 9.65 18.82 -11.37
C VAL A 481 10.19 19.75 -10.28
N LEU A 482 9.38 20.03 -9.26
CA LEU A 482 9.77 20.76 -8.05
C LEU A 482 9.99 19.79 -6.88
N SER A 483 11.07 20.00 -6.13
CA SER A 483 11.29 19.36 -4.83
C SER A 483 11.63 20.45 -3.82
N ILE A 484 10.71 20.70 -2.89
CA ILE A 484 10.68 21.86 -2.01
C ILE A 484 10.86 21.40 -0.57
N ALA A 485 11.72 22.08 0.18
CA ALA A 485 11.94 21.81 1.60
C ALA A 485 11.50 22.97 2.50
N GLU A 486 10.79 22.67 3.58
CA GLU A 486 10.75 23.53 4.77
C GLU A 486 11.82 23.04 5.76
N GLU A 487 12.84 23.86 6.01
CA GLU A 487 13.93 23.54 6.92
C GLU A 487 14.29 24.79 7.73
N SER A 488 14.14 24.70 9.05
CA SER A 488 14.06 25.84 9.97
C SER A 488 15.25 25.96 10.94
N THR A 489 16.39 25.31 10.66
CA THR A 489 17.57 25.28 11.56
C THR A 489 18.89 25.63 10.86
N ASP A 490 18.82 26.24 9.68
CA ASP A 490 19.96 26.68 8.87
C ASP A 490 20.88 25.53 8.42
N TRP A 491 20.32 24.35 8.13
CA TRP A 491 21.09 23.28 7.48
C TRP A 491 21.68 23.82 6.16
N PRO A 492 22.99 23.65 5.90
CA PRO A 492 23.62 24.22 4.72
C PRO A 492 23.18 23.49 3.46
N MET A 493 23.09 24.23 2.34
CA MET A 493 22.95 23.63 1.00
C MET A 493 21.70 22.74 0.82
N VAL A 494 20.59 23.04 1.52
CA VAL A 494 19.32 22.30 1.39
C VAL A 494 18.88 22.22 -0.07
N SER A 495 18.84 23.35 -0.77
CA SER A 495 18.41 23.46 -2.17
C SER A 495 19.57 23.44 -3.18
N TRP A 496 20.63 22.68 -2.89
CA TRP A 496 21.80 22.52 -3.78
C TRP A 496 21.92 21.07 -4.26
N PRO A 497 22.56 20.82 -5.43
CA PRO A 497 22.74 19.47 -5.95
C PRO A 497 23.49 18.54 -4.99
N THR A 498 23.15 17.25 -5.03
CA THR A 498 23.74 16.23 -4.15
C THR A 498 25.24 16.03 -4.38
N TYR A 499 25.72 16.18 -5.63
CA TYR A 499 27.14 16.01 -5.98
C TYR A 499 28.08 17.10 -5.44
N VAL A 500 27.53 18.22 -4.92
CA VAL A 500 28.30 19.25 -4.18
C VAL A 500 28.05 19.20 -2.67
N GLY A 501 27.37 18.17 -2.18
CA GLY A 501 27.08 17.94 -0.76
C GLY A 501 25.72 18.45 -0.27
N GLY A 502 24.89 19.01 -1.16
CA GLY A 502 23.54 19.46 -0.82
C GLY A 502 22.56 18.31 -0.56
N LEU A 503 21.34 18.64 -0.12
CA LEU A 503 20.26 17.65 0.08
C LEU A 503 19.52 17.31 -1.21
N GLY A 504 19.73 18.09 -2.28
CA GLY A 504 19.18 17.82 -3.61
C GLY A 504 17.83 18.46 -3.89
N PHE A 505 17.21 19.18 -2.94
CA PHE A 505 16.03 19.99 -3.25
C PHE A 505 16.38 21.09 -4.26
N ASN A 506 15.40 21.59 -5.02
CA ASN A 506 15.62 22.73 -5.92
C ASN A 506 15.04 24.05 -5.39
N LEU A 507 14.20 23.99 -4.35
CA LEU A 507 13.70 25.15 -3.61
C LEU A 507 13.70 24.88 -2.09
N LYS A 508 13.83 25.94 -1.30
CA LYS A 508 13.70 25.93 0.15
C LYS A 508 12.79 27.09 0.56
N TRP A 509 11.80 26.85 1.41
CA TRP A 509 11.01 27.91 2.03
C TRP A 509 11.92 28.83 2.86
N ASN A 510 11.82 30.14 2.62
CA ASN A 510 12.59 31.13 3.38
C ASN A 510 11.81 31.55 4.63
N MET A 511 11.86 30.73 5.68
CA MET A 511 11.11 30.95 6.92
C MET A 511 11.48 32.25 7.66
N GLY A 512 12.66 32.81 7.41
CA GLY A 512 13.13 34.03 8.08
C GLY A 512 12.72 35.33 7.39
N TRP A 513 12.38 35.28 6.11
CA TRP A 513 11.82 36.43 5.36
C TRP A 513 10.33 36.55 5.66
#